data_AF-A0A161K012-F1
#
_entry.id   AF-A0A161K012-F1
#
_cell.length_a   1.000
_cell.length_b   1.000
_cell.length_c   1.000
_cell.angle_alpha   90.00
_cell.angle_beta   90.00
_cell.angle_gamma   90.00
#
_symmetry.space_group_name_H-M   'P 1'
#
loop_
_entity.id
_entity.type
_entity.pdbx_description
1 polymer ?
#
loop_
_entity_poly.entity_id
_entity_poly.type
_entity_poly.pdbx_seq_one_letter_code
_entity_poly.pdbx_strand_id
1 'polypeptide(L)' 'MEQMTKSEQVEAVSFDQNGNVVVNKETSMSKKLVARRAIEAHLEKKRLEQDLEAYSFE' A
#
# COMPACT_ATOMS: atom_id res chain seq x y z
N MET A 1 -23.52 -8.39 0.38
CA MET A 1 -22.10 -7.98 0.41
C MET A 1 -22.12 -6.47 0.45
N GLU A 2 -21.85 -5.87 1.61
CA GLU A 2 -21.79 -4.42 1.74
C GLU A 2 -20.64 -3.91 0.86
N GLN A 3 -20.96 -3.26 -0.25
CA GLN A 3 -20.02 -2.41 -0.94
C GLN A 3 -19.68 -1.28 0.01
N MET A 4 -18.49 -1.36 0.62
CA MET A 4 -17.89 -0.20 1.27
C MET A 4 -17.71 0.85 0.18
N THR A 5 -18.55 1.88 0.22
CA THR A 5 -18.34 3.13 -0.47
C THR A 5 -17.00 3.67 0.03
N LYS A 6 -15.92 3.39 -0.70
CA LYS A 6 -14.64 4.07 -0.52
C LYS A 6 -14.90 5.49 -0.98
N SER A 7 -15.35 6.32 -0.03
CA SER A 7 -15.28 7.76 -0.11
C SER A 7 -13.94 8.13 -0.75
N GLU A 8 -13.92 9.17 -1.58
CA GLU A 8 -12.73 9.70 -2.26
C GLU A 8 -11.70 10.26 -1.26
N GLN A 9 -11.31 9.47 -0.26
CA GLN A 9 -10.11 9.64 0.51
C GLN A 9 -8.96 9.39 -0.44
N VAL A 10 -8.43 10.49 -0.98
CA VAL A 10 -7.19 10.52 -1.71
C VAL A 10 -6.14 9.74 -0.91
N GLU A 11 -5.78 8.55 -1.40
CA GLU A 11 -4.80 7.71 -0.73
C GLU A 11 -3.45 8.41 -0.77
N ALA A 12 -2.85 8.59 0.40
CA ALA A 12 -1.52 9.22 0.51
C ALA A 12 -0.40 8.31 0.00
N VAL A 13 -0.65 7.00 -0.03
CA VAL A 13 0.30 5.96 -0.43
C VAL A 13 -0.47 4.90 -1.22
N SER A 14 0.03 4.54 -2.40
CA SER A 14 -0.53 3.52 -3.29
C SER A 14 0.58 2.70 -3.97
N PHE A 15 0.22 1.80 -4.89
CA PHE A 15 1.18 1.03 -5.68
C PHE A 15 1.03 1.33 -7.18
N ASP A 16 2.14 1.35 -7.91
CA ASP A 16 2.12 1.38 -9.38
C ASP A 16 1.89 -0.02 -9.99
N GLN A 17 1.84 -0.11 -11.32
CA GLN A 17 1.65 -1.37 -12.06
C GLN A 17 2.80 -2.37 -11.85
N ASN A 18 3.97 -1.91 -11.43
CA ASN A 18 5.14 -2.73 -11.12
C ASN A 18 5.20 -3.08 -9.61
N GLY A 19 4.19 -2.66 -8.83
CA GLY A 19 4.15 -2.83 -7.39
C GLY A 19 5.12 -1.94 -6.62
N ASN A 20 5.60 -0.83 -7.19
CA ASN A 20 6.39 0.15 -6.45
C ASN A 20 5.48 1.04 -5.60
N VAL A 21 5.95 1.41 -4.41
CA VAL A 21 5.22 2.34 -3.54
C VAL A 21 5.24 3.74 -4.15
N VAL A 22 4.06 4.31 -4.40
CA VAL A 22 3.84 5.66 -4.90
C VAL A 22 3.27 6.52 -3.78
N VAL A 23 3.83 7.72 -3.61
CA VAL A 23 3.37 8.68 -2.59
C VAL A 23 2.66 9.84 -3.26
N ASN A 24 1.43 10.12 -2.84
CA ASN A 24 0.72 11.31 -3.28
C ASN A 24 1.26 12.55 -2.55
N LYS A 25 1.87 13.47 -3.30
CA LYS A 25 2.45 14.70 -2.77
C LYS A 25 1.42 15.80 -2.50
N GLU A 26 0.22 15.67 -3.05
CA GLU A 26 -0.89 16.62 -2.91
C GLU A 26 -1.76 16.32 -1.68
N THR A 27 -1.45 15.23 -0.95
CA THR A 27 -2.17 14.88 0.27
C THR A 27 -2.02 15.94 1.36
N SER A 28 -3.11 16.24 2.06
CA SER A 28 -3.11 17.10 3.25
C SER A 28 -2.62 16.38 4.52
N MET A 29 -2.26 15.09 4.42
CA MET A 29 -1.74 14.32 5.55
C MET A 29 -0.33 14.76 5.97
N SER A 30 -0.02 14.62 7.26
CA SER A 30 1.32 14.95 7.77
C SER A 30 2.40 14.08 7.12
N LYS A 31 3.56 14.68 6.80
CA LYS A 31 4.70 13.97 6.18
C LYS A 31 5.14 12.74 6.98
N LYS A 32 5.08 12.81 8.31
CA LYS A 32 5.41 11.69 9.21
C LYS A 32 4.43 10.52 9.02
N LEU A 33 3.13 10.82 8.91
CA LEU A 33 2.11 9.80 8.67
C LEU A 33 2.27 9.17 7.29
N VAL A 34 2.52 9.98 6.27
CA VAL A 34 2.75 9.49 4.90
C VAL A 34 3.99 8.59 4.83
N ALA A 35 5.09 9.01 5.43
CA ALA A 35 6.32 8.21 5.50
C ALA A 35 6.09 6.88 6.24
N ARG A 36 5.37 6.91 7.37
CA ARG A 36 5.00 5.69 8.10
C ARG A 36 4.17 4.75 7.21
N ARG A 37 3.15 5.27 6.53
CA ARG A 37 2.31 4.45 5.65
C ARG A 37 3.09 3.87 4.47
N ALA A 38 4.05 4.60 3.91
CA ALA A 38 4.91 4.10 2.84
C ALA A 38 5.79 2.92 3.32
N ILE A 39 6.31 3.00 4.54
CA ILE A 39 7.07 1.91 5.16
C ILE A 39 6.17 0.69 5.41
N GLU A 40 5.00 0.90 6.01
CA GLU A 40 4.02 -0.18 6.28
C GLU A 40 3.63 -0.89 4.98
N ALA A 41 3.33 -0.14 3.92
CA ALA A 41 3.00 -0.69 2.60
C ALA A 41 4.16 -1.51 2.00
N HIS A 42 5.40 -1.04 2.13
CA HIS A 42 6.57 -1.78 1.65
C HIS A 42 6.78 -3.09 2.41
N LEU A 43 6.61 -3.08 3.74
CA LEU A 43 6.76 -4.28 4.58
C LEU A 43 5.65 -5.30 4.32
N GLU A 44 4.41 -4.82 4.12
CA GLU A 44 3.28 -5.68 3.80
C GLU A 44 3.47 -6.37 2.44
N LYS A 45 3.90 -5.63 1.42
CA LYS A 45 4.25 -6.20 0.11
C LYS A 45 5.29 -7.31 0.25
N LYS A 46 6.38 -7.04 0.96
CA LYS A 46 7.46 -8.02 1.14
C LYS A 46 6.99 -9.28 1.87
N ARG A 47 6.12 -9.13 2.88
CA ARG A 47 5.52 -10.28 3.58
C ARG A 47 4.66 -11.10 2.63
N LEU A 48 3.82 -10.45 1.82
CA LEU A 48 2.97 -11.15 0.85
C LEU A 48 3.79 -11.86 -0.23
N GLU A 49 4.90 -11.27 -0.68
CA GLU A 49 5.84 -11.94 -1.61
C GLU A 49 6.44 -13.19 -0.97
N GLN A 50 6.86 -13.12 0.31
CA GLN A 50 7.35 -14.28 1.05
C GLN A 50 6.28 -15.37 1.23
N ASP A 51 5.05 -14.97 1.53
CA ASP A 51 3.94 -15.91 1.66
C ASP A 51 3.67 -16.60 0.31
N LEU A 52 3.69 -15.87 -0.81
CA LEU A 52 3.53 -16.45 -2.16
C LEU A 52 4.66 -17.42 -2.52
N GLU A 53 5.91 -17.07 -2.19
CA GLU A 53 7.06 -17.96 -2.37
C GLU A 53 6.93 -19.23 -1.52
N ALA A 54 6.46 -19.11 -0.27
CA ALA A 54 6.25 -20.25 0.61
C ALA A 54 5.10 -21.16 0.19
N TYR A 55 4.08 -20.62 -0.48
CA TYR A 55 2.94 -21.37 -1.03
C TYR A 55 3.16 -21.84 -2.48
N SER A 56 4.28 -21.50 -3.11
CA SER A 56 4.67 -22.04 -4.41
C SER A 56 5.00 -23.54 -4.26
N PHE A 57 3.99 -24.39 -4.43
CA PHE A 57 4.17 -25.84 -4.56
C PHE A 57 4.96 -26.13 -5.86
N GLU A 58 6.21 -26.55 -5.71
CA GLU A 58 6.86 -27.43 -6.71
C GLU A 58 6.17 -28.80 -6.74
#